data_AF-A0AAE1VNI9-F1
#
_entry.id   AF-A0AAE1VNI9-F1
#
_cell.length_a   1.000
_cell.length_b   1.000
_cell.length_c   1.000
_cell.angle_alpha   90.00
_cell.angle_beta   90.00
_cell.angle_gamma   90.00
#
_symmetry.space_group_name_H-M   'P 1'
#
loop_
_entity.id
_entity.type
_entity.pdbx_description
1 polymer ?
#
loop_
_entity_poly.entity_id
_entity_poly.type
_entity_poly.pdbx_seq_one_letter_code
_entity_poly.pdbx_strand_id
1 'polypeptide(L)'
;MINSVVKLFNRPNVTLNPLNWELQQWRGIRVKVRNNNLDQALFLMQRKMQSSGMERLIKREQLHHIKNSEKRVLARKILERKIRSQELARKLKSILIKKVRGL
;
A
#
# COMPACT_ATOMS: atom_id res chain seq x y z
N MET A 1 11.51 6.68 39.18
CA MET A 1 11.35 6.46 37.73
C MET A 1 11.80 5.04 37.43
N ILE A 2 10.92 4.15 36.90
CA ILE A 2 11.23 2.95 36.06
C ILE A 2 10.00 2.01 35.90
N ASN A 3 8.90 2.14 36.64
CA ASN A 3 7.85 1.10 36.64
C ASN A 3 6.63 1.30 35.71
N SER A 4 6.72 2.12 34.65
CA SER A 4 5.57 2.38 33.75
C SER A 4 5.57 1.59 32.43
N VAL A 5 6.64 0.86 32.11
CA VAL A 5 6.78 0.17 30.80
C VAL A 5 6.13 -1.22 30.77
N VAL A 6 5.95 -1.87 31.93
CA VAL A 6 5.47 -3.26 32.02
C VAL A 6 3.96 -3.40 31.77
N LYS A 7 3.18 -2.31 31.90
CA LYS A 7 1.71 -2.36 31.80
C LYS A 7 1.15 -2.46 30.38
N LEU A 8 1.98 -2.35 29.33
CA LEU A 8 1.51 -2.50 27.94
C LEU A 8 1.44 -3.96 27.46
N PHE A 9 1.99 -4.92 28.22
CA PHE A 9 2.05 -6.33 27.81
C PHE A 9 1.12 -7.28 28.59
N ASN A 10 0.47 -6.82 29.67
CA ASN A 10 -0.52 -7.63 30.38
C ASN A 10 -1.94 -7.30 29.93
N ARG A 11 -2.35 -7.84 28.78
CA ARG A 11 -3.78 -8.07 28.52
C ARG A 11 -4.12 -9.51 28.94
N PRO A 12 -5.11 -9.72 29.82
CA PRO A 12 -5.53 -11.06 30.21
C PRO A 12 -6.09 -11.77 28.97
N ASN A 13 -5.75 -13.06 28.86
CA ASN A 13 -6.19 -13.97 27.82
C ASN A 13 -7.71 -13.84 27.58
N VAL A 14 -8.07 -13.09 26.55
CA VAL A 14 -9.30 -13.35 25.80
C VAL A 14 -9.12 -14.77 25.29
N THR A 15 -10.06 -15.66 25.58
CA THR A 15 -10.08 -17.03 25.07
C THR A 15 -10.00 -16.99 23.54
N LEU A 16 -8.78 -17.07 23.02
CA LEU A 16 -8.52 -17.10 21.59
C LEU A 16 -8.93 -18.48 21.10
N ASN A 17 -10.10 -18.56 20.46
CA ASN A 17 -10.40 -19.66 19.55
C ASN A 17 -9.15 -19.87 18.66
N PRO A 18 -8.49 -21.05 18.67
CA PRO A 18 -7.25 -21.28 17.93
C PRO A 18 -7.42 -21.02 16.42
N LEU A 19 -8.64 -21.23 15.90
CA LEU A 19 -9.02 -20.91 14.53
C LEU A 19 -8.81 -19.42 14.17
N ASN A 20 -9.02 -18.51 15.12
CA ASN A 20 -8.95 -17.07 14.87
C ASN A 20 -7.50 -16.55 14.87
N TRP A 21 -6.60 -17.20 15.62
CA TRP A 21 -5.16 -16.90 15.60
C TRP A 21 -4.52 -17.34 14.29
N GLU A 22 -4.83 -18.55 13.82
CA GLU A 22 -4.38 -19.04 12.51
C GLU A 22 -4.90 -18.16 11.38
N LEU A 23 -6.18 -17.75 11.41
CA LEU A 23 -6.74 -16.82 10.43
C LEU A 23 -6.15 -15.40 10.54
N GLN A 24 -5.78 -14.92 11.72
CA GLN A 24 -5.08 -13.64 11.90
C GLN A 24 -3.67 -13.66 11.31
N GLN A 25 -2.95 -14.78 11.37
CA GLN A 25 -1.65 -14.91 10.69
C GLN A 25 -1.75 -14.76 9.17
N TRP A 26 -2.94 -14.96 8.59
CA TRP A 26 -3.17 -14.81 7.16
C TRP A 26 -3.46 -13.36 6.74
N ARG A 27 -3.50 -12.40 7.68
CA ARG A 27 -3.81 -10.98 7.42
C ARG A 27 -2.63 -10.12 6.91
N GLY A 28 -1.67 -10.72 6.19
CA GLY A 28 -0.47 -10.01 5.70
C GLY A 28 0.06 -10.49 4.36
N ILE A 29 0.94 -9.69 3.74
CA ILE A 29 1.58 -10.03 2.47
C ILE A 29 2.71 -11.02 2.76
N ARG A 30 2.47 -12.29 2.42
CA ARG A 30 3.44 -13.38 2.61
C ARG A 30 3.81 -14.00 1.27
N VAL A 31 5.07 -14.43 1.15
CA VAL A 31 5.59 -15.15 -0.02
C VAL A 31 6.47 -16.28 0.49
N LYS A 32 6.30 -17.49 -0.07
CA LYS A 32 7.19 -18.62 0.20
C LYS A 32 8.39 -18.54 -0.74
N VAL A 33 9.60 -18.59 -0.19
CA VAL A 33 10.83 -18.72 -0.98
C VAL A 33 10.86 -20.14 -1.54
N ARG A 34 11.05 -20.28 -2.86
CA ARG A 34 11.19 -21.56 -3.55
C ARG A 34 12.56 -21.61 -4.22
N ASN A 35 13.14 -22.80 -4.32
CA ASN A 35 14.37 -23.06 -5.08
C ASN A 35 15.56 -22.16 -4.67
N ASN A 36 15.67 -21.84 -3.37
CA ASN A 36 16.66 -20.90 -2.82
C ASN A 36 16.71 -19.51 -3.51
N ASN A 37 15.67 -19.12 -4.25
CA ASN A 37 15.64 -17.83 -4.94
C ASN A 37 14.95 -16.76 -4.08
N LEU A 38 15.74 -16.11 -3.24
CA LEU A 38 15.26 -15.03 -2.36
C LEU A 38 14.87 -13.78 -3.15
N ASP A 39 15.66 -13.40 -4.16
CA ASP A 39 15.44 -12.17 -4.94
C ASP A 39 14.09 -12.20 -5.66
N GLN A 40 13.75 -13.34 -6.25
CA GLN A 40 12.44 -13.54 -6.87
C GLN A 40 11.31 -13.45 -5.83
N ALA A 41 11.50 -14.04 -4.64
CA ALA A 41 10.50 -13.96 -3.58
C ALA A 41 10.30 -12.52 -3.07
N LEU A 42 11.37 -11.76 -2.93
CA LEU A 42 11.34 -10.34 -2.55
C LEU A 42 10.68 -9.49 -3.62
N PHE A 43 10.99 -9.70 -4.90
CA PHE A 43 10.33 -9.02 -6.01
C PHE A 43 8.81 -9.27 -6.02
N LEU A 44 8.40 -10.53 -5.81
CA LEU A 44 6.99 -10.89 -5.72
C LEU A 44 6.32 -10.27 -4.50
N MET A 45 7.01 -10.22 -3.36
CA MET A 45 6.52 -9.57 -2.14
C MET A 45 6.33 -8.06 -2.36
N GLN A 46 7.33 -7.39 -2.96
CA GLN A 46 7.26 -5.98 -3.32
C GLN A 46 6.08 -5.73 -4.26
N ARG A 47 5.96 -6.49 -5.36
CA ARG A 47 4.85 -6.32 -6.31
C ARG A 47 3.49 -6.45 -5.64
N LYS A 48 3.30 -7.46 -4.78
CA LYS A 48 2.06 -7.65 -3.99
C LYS A 48 1.80 -6.47 -3.04
N MET A 49 2.84 -5.92 -2.41
CA MET A 49 2.78 -4.75 -1.52
C MET A 49 2.44 -3.45 -2.24
N GLN A 50 2.95 -3.28 -3.46
CA GLN A 50 2.66 -2.09 -4.27
C GLN A 50 1.24 -2.13 -4.83
N SER A 51 0.78 -3.31 -5.30
CA SER A 51 -0.56 -3.48 -5.85
C SER A 51 -1.66 -3.35 -4.79
N SER A 52 -1.41 -3.82 -3.56
CA SER A 52 -2.34 -3.63 -2.43
C SER A 52 -2.44 -2.17 -1.98
N GLY A 53 -1.54 -1.30 -2.46
CA GLY A 53 -1.46 0.10 -2.06
C GLY A 53 -0.80 0.33 -0.71
N MET A 54 -0.37 -0.74 -0.02
CA MET A 54 0.23 -0.65 1.31
C MET A 54 1.53 0.16 1.30
N GLU A 55 2.37 0.00 0.26
CA GLU A 55 3.58 0.83 0.09
C GLU A 55 3.24 2.33 0.11
N ARG A 56 2.14 2.72 -0.55
CA ARG A 56 1.72 4.12 -0.61
C ARG A 56 1.17 4.60 0.73
N LEU A 57 0.51 3.73 1.49
CA LEU A 57 0.02 4.07 2.82
C LEU A 57 1.20 4.32 3.78
N ILE A 58 2.18 3.42 3.79
CA ILE A 58 3.39 3.55 4.61
C ILE A 58 4.19 4.79 4.22
N LYS A 59 4.46 5.01 2.93
CA LYS A 59 5.22 6.18 2.48
C LYS A 59 4.50 7.52 2.67
N ARG A 60 3.17 7.51 2.77
CA ARG A 60 2.35 8.72 2.97
C ARG A 60 1.90 8.89 4.41
N GLU A 61 2.52 8.17 5.34
CA GLU A 61 2.25 8.33 6.76
C GLU A 61 2.38 9.80 7.16
N GLN A 62 1.36 10.32 7.83
CA GLN A 62 1.31 11.73 8.22
C GLN A 62 2.12 11.89 9.50
N LEU A 63 3.34 12.45 9.38
CA LEU A 63 4.17 12.79 10.54
C LEU A 63 3.56 13.92 11.39
N HIS A 64 2.78 14.80 10.76
CA HIS A 64 2.17 15.97 11.40
C HIS A 64 0.69 16.07 11.06
N HIS A 65 -0.07 16.72 11.93
CA HIS A 65 -1.50 16.95 11.72
C HIS A 65 -1.73 17.92 10.56
N ILE A 66 -2.61 17.52 9.65
CA ILE A 66 -3.11 18.36 8.55
C ILE A 66 -4.57 18.70 8.82
N LYS A 67 -4.93 19.98 8.72
CA LYS A 67 -6.31 20.43 8.94
C LYS A 67 -7.24 19.95 7.83
N ASN A 68 -8.54 19.89 8.10
CA ASN A 68 -9.52 19.38 7.13
C ASN A 68 -9.62 20.22 5.85
N SER A 69 -9.46 21.54 5.94
CA SER A 69 -9.39 22.43 4.76
C SER A 69 -8.24 22.05 3.83
N GLU A 70 -7.06 21.81 4.39
CA GLU A 70 -5.86 21.41 3.65
C GLU A 70 -6.01 20.01 3.07
N LYS A 71 -6.58 19.05 3.82
CA LYS A 71 -6.91 17.71 3.30
C LYS A 71 -7.77 17.77 2.04
N ARG A 72 -8.80 18.64 2.01
CA ARG A 72 -9.66 18.84 0.83
C ARG A 72 -8.87 19.39 -0.36
N VAL A 73 -7.99 20.36 -0.14
CA VAL A 73 -7.14 20.93 -1.19
C VAL A 73 -6.17 19.88 -1.74
N LEU A 74 -5.54 19.07 -0.88
CA LEU A 74 -4.63 17.99 -1.30
C LEU A 74 -5.36 16.93 -2.12
N ALA A 75 -6.55 16.50 -1.68
CA ALA A 75 -7.38 15.54 -2.41
C ALA A 75 -7.73 16.06 -3.82
N ARG A 76 -8.15 17.33 -3.93
CA ARG A 76 -8.43 17.98 -5.21
C ARG A 76 -7.20 17.99 -6.13
N LYS A 77 -6.04 18.39 -5.61
CA LYS A 77 -4.77 18.42 -6.37
C LYS A 77 -4.32 17.02 -6.82
N ILE A 78 -4.61 15.97 -6.05
CA ILE A 78 -4.32 14.58 -6.44
C ILE A 78 -5.26 14.13 -7.57
N LEU A 79 -6.56 14.44 -7.45
CA LEU A 79 -7.55 14.12 -8.48
C LEU A 79 -7.20 14.79 -9.81
N GLU A 80 -6.87 16.07 -9.79
CA GLU A 80 -6.50 16.82 -10.98
C GLU A 80 -5.25 16.24 -11.66
N ARG A 81 -4.21 15.89 -10.88
CA ARG A 81 -3.02 15.21 -11.41
C ARG A 81 -3.36 13.87 -12.07
N LYS A 82 -4.27 13.08 -11.47
CA LYS A 82 -4.73 11.81 -12.03
C LYS A 82 -5.44 12.03 -13.37
N ILE A 83 -6.35 13.00 -13.45
CA ILE A 83 -7.09 13.32 -14.69
C ILE A 83 -6.13 13.77 -15.78
N ARG A 84 -5.24 14.73 -15.50
CA ARG A 84 -4.24 15.21 -16.47
C ARG A 84 -3.36 14.09 -17.01
N SER A 85 -2.90 13.17 -16.14
CA SER A 85 -2.10 12.02 -16.55
C SER A 85 -2.89 11.04 -17.43
N GLN A 86 -4.17 10.80 -17.12
CA GLN A 86 -5.03 9.94 -17.92
C GLN A 86 -5.33 10.53 -19.30
N GLU A 87 -5.60 11.83 -19.37
CA GLU A 87 -5.80 12.53 -20.64
C GLU A 87 -4.55 12.49 -21.52
N LEU A 88 -3.38 12.74 -20.92
CA LEU A 88 -2.10 12.62 -21.63
C LEU A 88 -1.89 11.20 -22.17
N ALA A 89 -2.13 10.17 -21.34
CA ALA A 89 -2.01 8.78 -21.77
C ALA A 89 -2.96 8.43 -22.94
N ARG A 90 -4.19 8.94 -22.92
CA ARG A 90 -5.16 8.78 -24.02
C ARG A 90 -4.67 9.45 -25.30
N LYS A 91 -4.12 10.67 -25.22
CA LYS A 91 -3.53 11.40 -26.36
C LYS A 91 -2.33 10.66 -26.93
N LEU A 92 -1.43 10.16 -26.08
CA LEU A 92 -0.27 9.38 -26.53
C LEU A 92 -0.70 8.07 -27.20
N LYS A 93 -1.70 7.39 -26.64
CA LYS A 93 -2.27 6.18 -27.25
C LYS A 93 -2.87 6.46 -28.63
N SER A 94 -3.59 7.56 -28.81
CA SER A 94 -4.18 7.90 -30.12
C SER A 94 -3.10 8.25 -31.14
N ILE A 95 -2.06 8.99 -30.76
CA ILE A 95 -0.90 9.29 -31.61
C ILE A 95 -0.20 7.99 -32.03
N LEU A 96 0.05 7.08 -31.09
CA LEU A 96 0.69 5.80 -31.37
C LEU A 96 -0.14 4.96 -32.35
N ILE A 97 -1.46 4.90 -32.17
CA ILE A 97 -2.36 4.18 -33.08
C ILE A 97 -2.33 4.78 -34.49
N LYS A 98 -2.37 6.12 -34.62
CA LYS A 98 -2.27 6.79 -35.92
C LYS A 98 -0.95 6.47 -36.60
N LYS A 99 0.16 6.58 -35.87
CA LYS A 99 1.50 6.25 -36.36
C LYS A 99 1.62 4.80 -36.86
N VAL A 100 1.08 3.83 -36.12
CA VAL A 100 1.11 2.41 -36.52
C VAL A 100 0.22 2.14 -37.75
N ARG A 101 -0.87 2.90 -37.91
CA ARG A 101 -1.79 2.76 -39.04
C ARG A 101 -1.34 3.54 -40.29
N GLY A 102 -0.24 4.29 -40.23
CA GLY A 102 0.24 5.13 -41.34
C GLY A 102 -0.63 6.36 -41.62
N LEU A 103 -1.37 6.84 -40.62
CA LEU A 103 -2.24 8.02 -40.65
C LEU A 103 -1.66 9.19 -39.84
#